data_AF-A0A818L8E3-F1
#
_entry.id   AF-A0A818L8E3-F1
#
_cell.length_a   1.000
_cell.length_b   1.000
_cell.length_c   1.000
_cell.angle_alpha   90.00
_cell.angle_beta   90.00
_cell.angle_gamma   90.00
#
_symmetry.space_group_name_H-M   'P 1'
#
loop_
_entity.id
_entity.type
_entity.pdbx_description
1 polymer ?
#
loop_
_entity_poly.entity_id
_entity_poly.type
_entity_poly.pdbx_seq_one_letter_code
_entity_poly.pdbx_strand_id
1 'polypeptide(L)'
;MILGAHIDSLVERSNLLSLLERCAQDSMAEVRQSSFALLGDLTKACFRHVRKHLNVFLPLLTQNLDPHHVSVCNNAIWAIGEIAIQIGSEIQPFVS
;
A
#
# COMPACT_ATOMS: atom_id res chain seq x y z
N MET A 1 -3.06 10.00 7.82
CA MET A 1 -2.15 10.98 8.46
C MET A 1 -1.24 11.46 7.35
N ILE A 2 -1.25 12.74 6.95
CA ILE A 2 -0.48 13.12 5.75
C ILE A 2 1.00 13.13 6.10
N LEU A 3 1.76 12.19 5.55
CA LEU A 3 3.22 12.14 5.69
C LEU A 3 3.84 13.30 4.91
N GLY A 4 4.62 14.14 5.60
CA GLY A 4 5.24 15.33 5.00
C GLY A 4 6.41 15.01 4.07
N ALA A 5 6.83 15.98 3.25
CA ALA A 5 7.88 15.84 2.22
C ALA A 5 9.23 15.29 2.74
N HIS A 6 9.50 15.39 4.04
CA HIS A 6 10.73 14.85 4.66
C HIS A 6 10.76 13.32 4.76
N ILE A 7 9.62 12.62 4.58
CA ILE A 7 9.60 11.16 4.70
C ILE A 7 10.31 10.46 3.55
N ASP A 8 10.39 11.12 2.40
CA ASP A 8 10.86 10.57 1.14
C ASP A 8 12.32 10.08 1.24
N SER A 9 13.22 10.89 1.82
CA SER A 9 14.62 10.51 2.05
C SER A 9 14.79 9.45 3.15
N LEU A 10 13.86 9.38 4.10
CA LEU A 10 13.85 8.37 5.15
C LEU A 10 13.40 7.01 4.61
N VAL A 11 12.38 6.99 3.75
CA VAL A 11 11.90 5.78 3.07
C VAL A 11 13.00 5.22 2.17
N GLU A 12 13.69 6.07 1.41
CA GLU A 12 14.80 5.65 0.55
C GLU A 12 15.93 4.94 1.31
N ARG A 13 16.22 5.39 2.53
CA ARG A 13 17.34 4.90 3.36
C ARG A 13 16.93 3.82 4.36
N SER A 14 15.69 3.35 4.31
CA SER A 14 15.15 2.37 5.26
C SER A 14 14.60 1.13 4.57
N ASN A 15 14.36 0.09 5.37
CA ASN A 15 13.67 -1.12 4.94
C ASN A 15 12.15 -1.05 5.17
N LEU A 16 11.58 0.16 5.29
CA LEU A 16 10.18 0.38 5.66
C LEU A 16 9.20 -0.37 4.74
N LEU A 17 9.42 -0.33 3.42
CA LEU A 17 8.55 -1.02 2.46
C LEU A 17 8.64 -2.55 2.62
N SER A 18 9.81 -3.11 2.89
CA SER A 18 9.97 -4.54 3.17
C SER A 18 9.31 -4.96 4.49
N LEU A 19 9.34 -4.09 5.52
CA LEU A 19 8.62 -4.34 6.77
C LEU A 19 7.09 -4.25 6.56
N LEU A 20 6.63 -3.27 5.78
CA LEU A 20 5.23 -3.14 5.37
C LEU A 20 4.71 -4.37 4.65
N GLU A 21 5.49 -4.92 3.72
CA GLU A 21 5.16 -6.17 3.01
C GLU A 21 4.94 -7.33 4.00
N ARG A 22 5.78 -7.44 5.04
CA ARG A 22 5.63 -8.45 6.08
C ARG A 22 4.37 -8.21 6.93
N CYS A 23 4.13 -6.97 7.34
CA CYS A 23 2.94 -6.61 8.11
C CYS A 23 1.64 -6.82 7.33
N ALA A 24 1.67 -6.60 6.01
CA ALA A 24 0.53 -6.83 5.11
C ALA A 24 0.12 -8.30 5.01
N GLN A 25 1.01 -9.23 5.39
CA GLN A 25 0.78 -10.67 5.41
C GLN A 25 0.56 -11.23 6.82
N ASP A 26 0.51 -10.36 7.85
CA ASP A 26 0.37 -10.81 9.22
C ASP A 26 -0.97 -11.53 9.44
N SER A 27 -0.96 -12.53 10.32
CA SER A 27 -2.16 -13.25 10.75
C SER A 27 -3.22 -12.32 11.38
N MET A 28 -2.80 -11.28 12.08
CA MET A 28 -3.68 -10.33 12.77
C MET A 28 -4.26 -9.31 11.79
N ALA A 29 -5.59 -9.18 11.76
CA ALA A 29 -6.29 -8.31 10.83
C ALA A 29 -5.95 -6.83 11.06
N GLU A 30 -5.79 -6.41 12.31
CA GLU A 30 -5.47 -5.03 12.69
C GLU A 30 -4.08 -4.62 12.19
N VAL A 31 -3.12 -5.56 12.18
CA VAL A 31 -1.78 -5.32 11.63
C VAL A 31 -1.85 -5.09 10.12
N ARG A 32 -2.60 -5.93 9.40
CA ARG A 32 -2.83 -5.75 7.96
C ARG A 32 -3.53 -4.42 7.68
N GLN A 33 -4.59 -4.09 8.42
CA GLN A 33 -5.31 -2.83 8.30
C GLN A 33 -4.39 -1.61 8.41
N SER A 34 -3.56 -1.54 9.46
CA SER A 34 -2.62 -0.43 9.66
C SER A 34 -1.56 -0.38 8.55
N SER A 35 -1.09 -1.54 8.08
CA SER A 35 -0.12 -1.60 6.98
C SER A 35 -0.68 -1.02 5.68
N PHE A 36 -1.94 -1.31 5.33
CA PHE A 36 -2.59 -0.77 4.13
C PHE A 36 -2.86 0.74 4.22
N ALA A 37 -3.25 1.23 5.40
CA ALA A 37 -3.36 2.67 5.62
C ALA A 37 -2.03 3.40 5.41
N LEU A 38 -0.94 2.84 5.97
CA LEU A 38 0.38 3.43 5.80
C LEU A 38 0.86 3.34 4.34
N LEU A 39 0.58 2.25 3.64
CA LEU A 39 0.90 2.10 2.21
C LEU A 39 0.21 3.17 1.36
N GLY A 40 -1.07 3.46 1.58
CA GLY A 40 -1.77 4.53 0.85
C GLY A 40 -1.23 5.92 1.21
N ASP A 41 -0.88 6.18 2.47
CA ASP A 41 -0.24 7.45 2.86
C ASP A 41 1.17 7.61 2.22
N LEU A 42 1.95 6.54 2.14
CA LEU A 42 3.24 6.52 1.42
C LEU A 42 3.09 6.66 -0.09
N THR A 43 2.02 6.11 -0.65
CA THR A 43 1.69 6.24 -2.07
C THR A 43 1.47 7.71 -2.43
N LYS A 44 0.73 8.46 -1.61
CA LYS A 44 0.56 9.92 -1.79
C LYS A 44 1.86 10.70 -1.58
N ALA A 45 2.66 10.33 -0.57
CA ALA A 45 3.82 11.11 -0.17
C ALA A 45 5.07 10.87 -1.03
N CYS A 46 5.32 9.62 -1.43
CA CYS A 46 6.58 9.21 -2.03
C CYS A 46 6.40 8.02 -3.00
N PHE A 47 5.47 8.15 -3.95
CA PHE A 47 5.08 7.09 -4.88
C PHE A 47 6.25 6.40 -5.59
N ARG A 48 7.32 7.13 -5.95
CA ARG A 48 8.49 6.56 -6.66
C ARG A 48 9.13 5.37 -5.93
N HIS A 49 9.03 5.31 -4.60
CA HIS A 49 9.53 4.20 -3.80
C HIS A 49 8.54 3.05 -3.82
N VAL A 50 7.24 3.33 -3.62
CA VAL A 50 6.16 2.33 -3.70
C VAL A 50 6.07 1.67 -5.08
N ARG A 51 6.28 2.46 -6.15
CA ARG A 51 6.21 2.02 -7.55
C ARG A 51 7.11 0.81 -7.83
N LYS A 52 8.27 0.72 -7.18
CA LYS A 52 9.23 -0.38 -7.33
C LYS A 52 8.72 -1.73 -6.75
N HIS A 53 7.68 -1.70 -5.93
CA HIS A 53 7.14 -2.85 -5.21
C HIS A 53 5.67 -3.15 -5.59
N LEU A 54 5.13 -2.55 -6.64
CA LEU A 54 3.71 -2.72 -7.01
C LEU A 54 3.35 -4.14 -7.39
N ASN A 55 4.27 -4.86 -8.02
CA ASN A 55 4.11 -6.29 -8.33
C ASN A 55 3.93 -7.17 -7.09
N VAL A 56 4.33 -6.68 -5.91
CA VAL A 56 4.13 -7.36 -4.63
C VAL A 56 2.88 -6.83 -3.94
N PHE A 57 2.76 -5.51 -3.80
CA PHE A 57 1.69 -4.89 -3.03
C PHE A 57 0.30 -5.02 -3.67
N LEU A 58 0.17 -4.88 -4.99
CA LEU A 58 -1.15 -4.98 -5.63
C LEU A 58 -1.79 -6.37 -5.45
N PRO A 59 -1.09 -7.49 -5.69
CA PRO A 59 -1.65 -8.81 -5.37
C PRO A 59 -2.03 -8.97 -3.90
N LEU A 60 -1.19 -8.48 -2.97
CA LEU A 60 -1.48 -8.55 -1.52
C LEU A 60 -2.74 -7.76 -1.13
N LEU A 61 -2.91 -6.56 -1.70
CA LEU A 61 -4.10 -5.74 -1.49
C LEU A 61 -5.35 -6.45 -2.04
N THR A 62 -5.28 -6.99 -3.27
CA THR A 62 -6.39 -7.71 -3.89
C THR A 62 -6.79 -8.96 -3.10
N GLN A 63 -5.83 -9.69 -2.53
CA GLN A 63 -6.11 -10.84 -1.65
C GLN A 63 -6.83 -10.46 -0.35
N ASN A 64 -6.74 -9.20 0.07
CA ASN A 64 -7.39 -8.68 1.27
C ASN A 64 -8.72 -7.96 0.99
N LEU A 65 -9.26 -8.07 -0.24
CA LEU A 65 -10.61 -7.63 -0.59
C LEU A 65 -11.67 -8.62 -0.09
N ASP A 66 -11.66 -8.87 1.22
CA ASP A 66 -12.57 -9.79 1.90
C ASP A 66 -13.56 -9.01 2.78
N PRO A 67 -14.86 -9.03 2.47
CA PRO A 67 -15.87 -8.30 3.22
C PRO A 67 -16.05 -8.79 4.67
N HIS A 68 -15.56 -9.99 5.04
CA HIS A 68 -15.58 -10.44 6.44
C HIS A 68 -14.61 -9.64 7.32
N HIS A 69 -13.58 -9.04 6.73
CA HIS A 69 -12.61 -8.18 7.39
C HIS A 69 -12.79 -6.73 6.94
N VAL A 70 -13.97 -6.15 7.18
CA VAL A 70 -14.42 -4.84 6.66
C VAL A 70 -13.34 -3.75 6.75
N SER A 71 -12.69 -3.58 7.91
CA SER A 71 -11.69 -2.54 8.11
C SER A 71 -10.41 -2.75 7.30
N VAL A 72 -9.99 -4.01 7.13
CA VAL A 72 -8.84 -4.39 6.30
C VAL A 72 -9.18 -4.15 4.83
N CYS A 73 -10.34 -4.67 4.39
CA CYS A 73 -10.85 -4.53 3.04
C CYS A 73 -11.01 -3.05 2.65
N ASN A 74 -11.57 -2.21 3.53
CA ASN A 74 -11.69 -0.77 3.31
C ASN A 74 -10.33 -0.10 3.05
N ASN A 75 -9.33 -0.39 3.86
CA ASN A 75 -8.00 0.19 3.67
C ASN A 75 -7.28 -0.37 2.46
N ALA A 76 -7.51 -1.63 2.11
CA ALA A 76 -6.97 -2.23 0.90
C ALA A 76 -7.55 -1.55 -0.36
N ILE A 77 -8.88 -1.37 -0.41
CA ILE A 77 -9.58 -0.66 -1.50
C ILE A 77 -9.05 0.77 -1.62
N TRP A 78 -8.94 1.48 -0.50
CA TRP A 78 -8.46 2.85 -0.50
C TRP A 78 -7.00 2.94 -1.01
N ALA A 79 -6.12 2.06 -0.54
CA ALA A 79 -4.72 2.03 -1.00
C ALA A 79 -4.59 1.70 -2.51
N ILE A 80 -5.41 0.77 -3.04
CA ILE A 80 -5.49 0.51 -4.48
C ILE A 80 -5.90 1.78 -5.23
N GLY A 81 -6.88 2.53 -4.73
CA GLY A 81 -7.31 3.80 -5.31
C GLY A 81 -6.20 4.85 -5.37
N GLU A 82 -5.44 5.03 -4.28
CA GLU A 82 -4.29 5.93 -4.25
C GLU A 82 -3.20 5.50 -5.25
N ILE A 83 -2.94 4.20 -5.37
CA ILE A 83 -2.00 3.66 -6.36
C ILE A 83 -2.49 3.95 -7.78
N ALA A 84 -3.78 3.72 -8.06
CA ALA A 84 -4.38 3.96 -9.36
C ALA A 84 -4.26 5.42 -9.80
N ILE A 85 -4.47 6.36 -8.88
CA ILE A 85 -4.33 7.80 -9.15
C ILE A 85 -2.87 8.14 -9.50
N GLN A 86 -1.90 7.60 -8.76
CA GLN A 86 -0.48 7.92 -8.96
C GLN A 86 0.14 7.24 -10.19
N ILE A 87 -0.28 6.01 -10.51
CA ILE A 87 0.28 5.23 -11.62
C ILE A 87 -0.32 5.61 -12.98
N GLY A 88 -1.56 6.13 -13.00
CA GLY A 88 -2.26 6.52 -14.22
C GLY A 88 -2.55 5.34 -15.15
N SER A 89 -2.31 5.50 -16.45
CA SER A 89 -2.60 4.49 -17.48
C SER A 89 -1.79 3.20 -17.34
N GLU A 90 -0.68 3.24 -16.62
CA GLU A 90 0.19 2.09 -16.38
C GLU A 90 -0.41 1.08 -15.39
N ILE A 91 -1.60 1.35 -14.81
CA ILE A 91 -2.31 0.36 -13.99
C ILE A 91 -2.84 -0.81 -14.81
N GLN A 92 -2.98 -0.68 -16.14
CA GLN A 92 -3.64 -1.64 -17.00
C GLN A 92 -3.30 -3.13 -16.72
N PRO A 93 -2.03 -3.53 -16.51
CA PRO A 93 -1.68 -4.93 -16.26
C PRO A 93 -2.28 -5.52 -14.98
N PHE A 94 -2.77 -4.69 -14.06
CA PHE A 94 -3.28 -5.09 -12.75
C PHE A 94 -4.82 -5.10 -12.65
N VAL A 95 -5.52 -4.57 -13.64
CA VAL A 95 -6.99 -4.45 -13.69
C VAL A 95 -7.63 -5.29 -14.81
N SER A 96 -6.86 -6.20 -15.40
CA SER A 96 -7.30 -7.09 -16.48
C SER A 96 -7.99 -8.33 -15.95
#